data_AF-A0A2A5E719-F1
#
_entry.id   AF-A0A2A5E719-F1
#
_cell.length_a   1.000
_cell.length_b   1.000
_cell.length_c   1.000
_cell.angle_alpha   90.00
_cell.angle_beta   90.00
_cell.angle_gamma   90.00
#
_symmetry.space_group_name_H-M   'P 1'
#
loop_
_entity.id
_entity.type
_entity.pdbx_description
1 polymer ?
#
loop_
_entity_poly.entity_id
_entity_poly.type
_entity_poly.pdbx_seq_one_letter_code
_entity_poly.pdbx_strand_id
1 'polypeptide(L)'
;MADEASSVTKLVLFSVLAFTVIGGVYVHHDAQKLKQGLKSQAQSLIDEFTSDSDVDALDATATITATRKYILFGEPKGKITVYLRNNLIDEHPPETHEEEEAGNSHQRKYSGIEYLYSKQEDEWSNTESGQCAEERCQINAKRAFELTGI
;
A
#
# COMPACT_ATOMS: atom_id res chain seq x y z
N MET A 1 54.26 11.72 10.40
CA MET A 1 53.58 11.56 9.10
C MET A 1 52.42 10.55 9.13
N ALA A 2 52.39 9.55 10.03
CA ALA A 2 51.26 8.61 10.11
C ALA A 2 49.95 9.21 10.71
N ASP A 3 50.04 10.24 11.56
CA ASP A 3 48.86 10.81 12.24
C ASP A 3 47.95 11.67 11.34
N GLU A 4 48.48 12.32 10.31
CA GLU A 4 47.68 13.20 9.44
C GLU A 4 46.75 12.40 8.51
N ALA A 5 47.21 11.24 8.02
CA ALA A 5 46.41 10.36 7.17
C ALA A 5 45.17 9.81 7.91
N SER A 6 45.33 9.45 9.19
CA SER A 6 44.24 8.97 10.06
C SER A 6 43.14 10.02 10.28
N SER A 7 43.53 11.29 10.42
CA SER A 7 42.59 12.41 10.60
C SER A 7 41.76 12.66 9.35
N VAL A 8 42.40 12.69 8.18
CA VAL A 8 41.72 12.91 6.89
C VAL A 8 40.75 11.77 6.57
N THR A 9 41.15 10.51 6.80
CA THR A 9 40.27 9.36 6.56
C THR A 9 39.01 9.42 7.43
N LYS A 10 39.14 9.78 8.71
CA LYS A 10 37.98 9.94 9.61
C LYS A 10 37.06 11.05 9.12
N LEU A 11 37.61 12.20 8.71
CA LEU A 11 36.83 13.35 8.23
C LEU A 11 36.05 13.02 6.95
N VAL A 12 36.66 12.29 6.02
CA VAL A 12 35.99 11.78 4.81
C VAL A 12 34.86 10.81 5.18
N LEU A 13 35.11 9.87 6.10
CA LEU A 13 34.11 8.90 6.56
C LEU A 13 32.90 9.57 7.23
N PHE A 14 33.14 10.55 8.10
CA PHE A 14 32.07 11.32 8.73
C PHE A 14 31.26 12.13 7.71
N SER A 15 31.94 12.73 6.72
CA SER A 15 31.27 13.47 5.64
C SER A 15 30.34 12.55 4.83
N VAL A 16 30.86 11.40 4.38
CA VAL A 16 30.06 10.41 3.64
C VAL A 16 28.87 9.93 4.46
N LEU A 17 29.07 9.64 5.75
CA LEU A 17 28.00 9.19 6.63
C LEU A 17 26.95 10.27 6.91
N ALA A 18 27.35 11.54 7.01
CA ALA A 18 26.41 12.65 7.12
C ALA A 18 25.55 12.79 5.85
N PHE A 19 26.15 12.70 4.66
CA PHE A 19 25.41 12.78 3.39
C PHE A 19 24.40 11.63 3.22
N THR A 20 24.75 10.40 3.61
CA THR A 20 23.82 9.27 3.52
C THR A 20 22.63 9.43 4.47
N VAL A 21 22.87 9.89 5.71
CA VAL A 21 21.79 10.14 6.68
C VAL A 21 20.86 11.24 6.20
N ILE A 22 21.40 12.38 5.75
CA ILE A 22 20.59 13.51 5.25
C ILE A 22 19.79 13.08 4.02
N GLY A 23 20.40 12.37 3.07
CA GLY A 23 19.72 11.84 1.90
C GLY A 23 18.57 10.89 2.25
N GLY A 24 18.78 10.00 3.23
CA GLY A 24 17.74 9.09 3.73
C GLY A 24 16.54 9.83 4.33
N VAL A 25 16.79 10.85 5.16
CA VAL A 25 15.73 11.67 5.76
C VAL A 25 14.93 12.41 4.68
N TYR A 26 15.61 12.97 3.69
CA TYR A 26 14.96 13.66 2.58
C TYR A 26 14.02 12.73 1.79
N VAL A 27 14.51 11.55 1.41
CA VAL A 27 13.72 10.54 0.68
C VAL A 27 12.51 10.10 1.51
N HIS A 28 12.68 9.90 2.81
CA HIS A 28 11.58 9.54 3.69
C HIS A 28 10.50 10.63 3.73
N HIS A 29 10.90 11.88 3.91
CA HIS A 29 9.97 13.01 3.99
C HIS A 29 9.24 13.25 2.66
N ASP A 30 9.94 13.11 1.54
CA ASP A 30 9.34 13.19 0.20
C ASP A 30 8.30 12.07 -0.01
N ALA A 31 8.60 10.83 0.36
CA ALA A 31 7.65 9.73 0.28
C ALA A 31 6.39 9.97 1.13
N GLN A 32 6.53 10.56 2.33
CA GLN A 32 5.39 10.93 3.17
C GLN A 32 4.52 12.00 2.51
N LYS A 33 5.12 13.04 1.91
CA LYS A 33 4.37 14.06 1.17
C LYS A 33 3.61 13.47 -0.01
N LEU A 34 4.23 12.57 -0.76
CA LEU A 34 3.59 11.90 -1.90
C LEU A 34 2.39 11.05 -1.43
N LYS A 35 2.54 10.31 -0.32
CA LYS A 35 1.43 9.56 0.28
C LYS A 35 0.30 10.47 0.75
N GLN A 36 0.62 11.60 1.38
CA GLN A 36 -0.39 12.58 1.81
C GLN A 36 -1.19 13.11 0.62
N GLY A 37 -0.54 13.37 -0.52
CA GLY A 37 -1.20 13.83 -1.74
C GLY A 37 -2.16 12.80 -2.37
N LEU A 38 -2.02 11.52 -2.06
CA LEU A 38 -2.92 10.45 -2.52
C LEU A 38 -3.99 10.07 -1.50
N LYS A 39 -3.92 10.62 -0.28
CA LYS A 39 -4.81 10.23 0.81
C LYS A 39 -6.26 10.63 0.54
N SER A 40 -6.49 11.81 -0.02
CA SER A 40 -7.84 12.25 -0.43
C SER A 40 -8.44 11.34 -1.50
N GLN A 41 -7.62 10.87 -2.44
CA GLN A 41 -8.04 10.01 -3.54
C GLN A 41 -8.36 8.61 -3.03
N ALA A 42 -7.56 8.09 -2.10
CA ALA A 42 -7.84 6.82 -1.45
C ALA A 42 -9.14 6.86 -0.65
N GLN A 43 -9.39 7.96 0.09
CA GLN A 43 -10.64 8.14 0.82
C GLN A 43 -11.83 8.22 -0.14
N SER A 44 -11.73 9.02 -1.21
CA SER A 44 -12.78 9.13 -2.22
C SER A 44 -13.14 7.77 -2.84
N LEU A 45 -12.14 6.91 -3.10
CA LEU A 45 -12.39 5.57 -3.61
C LEU A 45 -13.07 4.67 -2.57
N ILE A 46 -12.65 4.72 -1.31
CA ILE A 46 -13.33 3.98 -0.23
C ILE A 46 -14.79 4.43 -0.12
N ASP A 47 -15.04 5.74 -0.13
CA ASP A 47 -16.38 6.31 -0.03
C ASP A 47 -17.24 5.89 -1.23
N GLU A 48 -16.68 5.88 -2.45
CA GLU A 48 -17.35 5.40 -3.66
C GLU A 48 -17.80 3.94 -3.50
N PHE A 49 -16.90 3.03 -3.11
CA PHE A 49 -17.23 1.61 -2.96
C PHE A 49 -18.14 1.27 -1.79
N THR A 50 -18.21 2.13 -0.77
CA THR A 50 -19.08 1.93 0.40
C THR A 50 -20.43 2.61 0.28
N SER A 51 -20.53 3.67 -0.55
CA SER A 51 -21.78 4.40 -0.77
C SER A 51 -22.61 3.89 -1.94
N ASP A 52 -21.98 3.32 -2.97
CA ASP A 52 -22.66 2.77 -4.16
C ASP A 52 -23.17 1.34 -3.95
N SER A 53 -22.74 0.68 -2.88
CA SER A 53 -23.22 -0.65 -2.54
C SER A 53 -24.58 -0.58 -1.86
N ASP A 54 -25.65 -0.87 -2.61
CA ASP A 54 -26.98 -1.34 -2.12
C ASP A 54 -26.90 -2.61 -1.23
N VAL A 55 -25.68 -3.08 -0.96
CA VAL A 55 -25.32 -4.25 -0.17
C VAL A 55 -24.68 -3.72 1.12
N ASP A 56 -25.47 -3.67 2.20
CA ASP A 56 -25.11 -3.19 3.57
C ASP A 56 -23.93 -3.92 4.24
N ALA A 57 -23.20 -4.75 3.51
CA ALA A 57 -22.19 -5.67 4.02
C ALA A 57 -20.84 -5.59 3.30
N LEU A 58 -20.61 -4.61 2.42
CA LEU A 58 -19.31 -4.44 1.78
C LEU A 58 -18.44 -3.45 2.58
N ASP A 59 -17.40 -3.95 3.25
CA ASP A 59 -16.38 -3.08 3.82
C ASP A 59 -15.28 -2.79 2.80
N ALA A 60 -14.80 -1.55 2.76
CA ALA A 60 -13.66 -1.15 1.96
C ALA A 60 -12.54 -0.56 2.83
N THR A 61 -11.29 -0.87 2.49
CA THR A 61 -10.09 -0.23 3.05
C THR A 61 -9.09 0.01 1.94
N ALA A 62 -8.16 0.95 2.10
CA ALA A 62 -7.17 1.23 1.07
C ALA A 62 -5.75 1.28 1.62
N THR A 63 -4.81 0.82 0.81
CA THR A 63 -3.38 0.96 1.06
C THR A 63 -2.74 1.89 0.04
N ILE A 64 -1.89 2.79 0.52
CA ILE A 64 -1.22 3.79 -0.32
C ILE A 64 0.27 3.49 -0.35
N THR A 65 0.77 3.24 -1.55
CA THR A 65 2.21 3.17 -1.83
C THR A 65 2.58 4.35 -2.72
N ALA A 66 3.61 5.09 -2.34
CA ALA A 66 4.16 6.13 -3.19
C ALA A 66 5.68 5.98 -3.26
N THR A 67 6.22 6.17 -4.45
CA THR A 67 7.65 6.03 -4.74
C THR A 67 8.05 6.96 -5.88
N ARG A 68 9.34 6.98 -6.21
CA ARG A 68 9.86 7.58 -7.44
C ARG A 68 10.50 6.51 -8.29
N LYS A 69 10.46 6.68 -9.61
CA LYS A 69 11.19 5.79 -10.54
C LYS A 69 12.69 5.68 -10.22
N TYR A 70 13.27 6.81 -9.77
CA TYR A 70 14.63 6.91 -9.23
C TYR A 70 14.56 7.65 -7.90
N ILE A 71 15.21 7.12 -6.87
CA ILE A 71 15.05 7.57 -5.46
C ILE A 71 15.23 9.09 -5.30
N LEU A 72 16.14 9.71 -6.07
CA LEU A 72 16.46 11.13 -5.94
C LEU A 72 15.88 12.04 -7.04
N PHE A 73 15.68 11.52 -8.25
CA PHE A 73 15.39 12.36 -9.43
C PHE A 73 14.32 11.79 -10.38
N GLY A 74 13.60 10.73 -9.96
CA GLY A 74 12.57 10.13 -10.78
C GLY A 74 11.22 10.81 -10.64
N GLU A 75 10.38 10.61 -11.66
CA GLU A 75 8.96 10.95 -11.60
C GLU A 75 8.29 10.25 -10.41
N PRO A 76 7.46 10.96 -9.63
CA PRO A 76 6.65 10.35 -8.60
C PRO A 76 5.61 9.41 -9.21
N LYS A 77 5.51 8.21 -8.63
CA LYS A 77 4.50 7.21 -8.94
C LYS A 77 3.77 6.84 -7.65
N GLY A 78 2.46 6.71 -7.76
CA GLY A 78 1.55 6.32 -6.69
C GLY A 78 0.89 5.00 -7.05
N LYS A 79 0.52 4.24 -6.03
CA LYS A 79 -0.41 3.14 -6.14
C LYS A 79 -1.37 3.21 -4.97
N ILE A 80 -2.66 3.23 -5.28
CA ILE A 80 -3.73 3.03 -4.30
C ILE A 80 -4.30 1.64 -4.57
N THR A 81 -4.27 0.77 -3.58
CA THR A 81 -4.97 -0.52 -3.67
C THR A 81 -6.14 -0.48 -2.71
N VAL A 82 -7.35 -0.50 -3.26
CA VAL A 82 -8.60 -0.62 -2.50
C VAL A 82 -8.89 -2.10 -2.33
N TYR A 83 -9.10 -2.52 -1.10
CA TYR A 83 -9.51 -3.87 -0.74
C TYR A 83 -10.96 -3.85 -0.30
N LEU A 84 -11.73 -4.79 -0.84
CA LEU A 84 -13.13 -4.98 -0.53
C LEU A 84 -13.29 -6.31 0.20
N ARG A 85 -14.19 -6.33 1.17
CA ARG A 85 -14.53 -7.51 1.96
C ARG A 85 -16.04 -7.60 2.04
N ASN A 86 -16.58 -8.73 1.58
CA ASN A 86 -17.97 -9.04 1.83
C ASN A 86 -18.11 -9.61 3.25
N ASN A 87 -18.90 -8.94 4.09
CA ASN A 87 -19.23 -9.36 5.44
C ASN A 87 -20.39 -10.35 5.48
N LEU A 88 -21.10 -10.57 4.37
CA LEU A 88 -21.99 -11.70 4.23
C LEU A 88 -21.13 -12.95 4.20
N ILE A 89 -21.10 -13.65 5.33
CA ILE A 89 -20.65 -15.03 5.39
C ILE A 89 -21.59 -15.77 4.43
N ASP A 90 -21.05 -16.39 3.37
CA ASP A 90 -21.82 -17.34 2.57
C ASP A 90 -22.35 -18.42 3.53
N GLU A 91 -23.59 -18.28 3.99
CA GLU A 91 -24.26 -19.23 4.89
C GLU A 91 -24.68 -20.52 4.17
N HIS A 92 -24.19 -20.76 2.96
CA HIS A 92 -24.46 -22.02 2.25
C HIS A 92 -23.38 -23.04 2.64
N PRO A 93 -23.64 -23.93 3.64
CA PRO A 93 -22.83 -25.11 3.79
C PRO A 93 -22.89 -25.90 2.47
N PRO A 94 -21.78 -26.52 2.03
CA PRO A 94 -21.84 -27.41 0.88
C PRO A 94 -22.87 -28.51 1.16
N GLU A 95 -23.95 -28.58 0.37
CA GLU A 95 -25.00 -29.61 0.45
C GLU A 95 -24.53 -30.98 -0.07
N THR A 96 -23.31 -31.39 0.24
CA THR A 96 -22.78 -32.69 -0.14
C THR A 96 -22.04 -33.31 1.03
N HIS A 97 -22.69 -34.32 1.60
CA HIS A 97 -22.19 -35.23 2.63
C HIS A 97 -20.93 -35.97 2.17
N GLU A 98 -19.76 -35.36 2.25
CA GLU A 98 -18.50 -36.10 2.38
C GLU A 98 -17.66 -35.44 3.47
N GLU A 99 -17.66 -36.10 4.62
CA GLU A 99 -16.84 -35.80 5.79
C GLU A 99 -15.36 -35.97 5.41
N GLU A 100 -14.69 -34.89 5.03
CA GLU A 100 -13.23 -34.79 5.14
C GLU A 100 -12.86 -33.67 6.11
N GLU A 101 -12.04 -34.06 7.09
CA GLU A 101 -11.49 -33.27 8.18
C GLU A 101 -10.63 -32.08 7.69
N ALA A 102 -11.26 -31.02 7.17
CA ALA A 102 -10.62 -29.73 6.96
C ALA A 102 -11.48 -28.66 7.61
N GLY A 103 -10.99 -28.12 8.74
CA GLY A 103 -11.73 -27.22 9.61
C GLY A 103 -12.49 -26.13 8.85
N ASN A 104 -13.78 -26.05 9.16
CA ASN A 104 -14.68 -24.93 8.89
C ASN A 104 -13.97 -23.58 9.09
N SER A 105 -13.43 -23.04 8.01
CA SER A 105 -13.01 -21.66 7.96
C SER A 105 -14.08 -20.95 7.15
N HIS A 106 -14.98 -20.24 7.83
CA HIS A 106 -15.73 -19.13 7.25
C HIS A 106 -14.72 -18.08 6.76
N GLN A 107 -14.04 -18.36 5.65
CA GLN A 107 -12.93 -17.56 5.19
C GLN A 107 -13.52 -16.38 4.42
N ARG A 108 -13.43 -15.20 5.03
CA ARG A 108 -13.79 -13.95 4.35
C ARG A 108 -13.03 -13.88 3.02
N LYS A 109 -13.77 -13.73 1.92
CA LYS A 109 -13.19 -13.52 0.60
C LYS A 109 -12.91 -12.03 0.44
N TYR A 110 -11.70 -11.70 0.02
CA TYR A 110 -11.30 -10.34 -0.29
C TYR A 110 -11.20 -10.18 -1.81
N SER A 111 -11.46 -8.98 -2.30
CA SER A 111 -11.07 -8.57 -3.65
C SER A 111 -10.31 -7.27 -3.56
N GLY A 112 -9.52 -6.96 -4.58
CA GLY A 112 -8.78 -5.71 -4.63
C GLY A 112 -8.82 -5.06 -5.99
N ILE A 113 -8.76 -3.74 -5.99
CA ILE A 113 -8.62 -2.92 -7.19
C ILE A 113 -7.38 -2.04 -6.99
N GLU A 114 -6.45 -2.14 -7.92
CA GLU A 114 -5.22 -1.37 -7.94
C GLU A 114 -5.37 -0.19 -8.91
N TYR A 115 -5.02 0.99 -8.43
CA TYR A 115 -5.03 2.24 -9.18
C TYR A 115 -3.60 2.80 -9.17
N LEU A 116 -2.98 2.88 -10.34
CA LEU A 116 -1.65 3.46 -10.53
C LEU A 116 -1.79 4.94 -10.88
N TYR A 117 -0.99 5.76 -10.21
CA TYR A 117 -0.98 7.20 -10.37
C TYR A 117 0.40 7.71 -10.80
N SER A 118 0.39 8.76 -11.61
CA SER A 118 1.57 9.58 -11.89
C SER A 118 1.32 11.02 -11.46
N LYS A 119 2.36 11.70 -11.00
CA LYS A 119 2.27 13.13 -10.67
C LYS A 119 2.79 13.98 -11.83
N GLN A 120 1.93 14.80 -12.41
CA GLN A 120 2.24 15.76 -13.48
C GLN A 120 1.80 17.16 -13.04
N GLU A 121 2.66 18.17 -13.17
CA GLU A 121 2.33 19.57 -12.84
C GLU A 121 1.65 19.77 -11.47
N ASP A 122 2.16 19.06 -10.47
CA ASP A 122 1.64 19.01 -9.11
C ASP A 122 0.31 18.28 -8.87
N GLU A 123 -0.30 17.72 -9.91
CA GLU A 123 -1.55 16.98 -9.84
C GLU A 123 -1.33 15.47 -10.00
N TRP A 124 -2.12 14.67 -9.29
CA TRP A 124 -2.11 13.21 -9.42
C TRP A 124 -3.13 12.77 -10.45
N SER A 125 -2.66 12.07 -11.49
CA SER A 125 -3.52 11.47 -12.51
C SER A 125 -3.44 9.96 -12.45
N ASN A 126 -4.61 9.30 -12.51
CA ASN A 126 -4.67 7.86 -12.69
C ASN A 126 -4.16 7.52 -14.10
N THR A 127 -3.21 6.58 -14.19
CA THR A 127 -2.64 6.15 -15.46
C THR A 127 -3.10 4.76 -15.86
N GLU A 128 -3.43 3.92 -14.89
CA GLU A 128 -3.79 2.52 -15.10
C GLU A 128 -4.58 2.03 -13.89
N SER A 129 -5.52 1.13 -14.14
CA SER A 129 -6.29 0.46 -13.09
C SER A 129 -6.41 -1.03 -13.42
N GLY A 130 -6.38 -1.88 -12.39
CA GLY A 130 -6.45 -3.33 -12.53
C GLY A 130 -7.09 -3.98 -11.31
N GLN A 131 -7.51 -5.24 -11.45
CA GLN A 131 -8.08 -6.00 -10.34
C GLN A 131 -7.06 -7.02 -9.82
N CYS A 132 -7.08 -7.28 -8.51
CA CYS A 132 -6.38 -8.40 -7.90
C CYS A 132 -7.34 -9.28 -7.12
N ALA A 133 -7.20 -10.59 -7.27
CA ALA A 133 -7.92 -11.60 -6.49
C ALA A 133 -7.03 -12.78 -6.04
N GLU A 134 -5.78 -12.80 -6.50
CA GLU A 134 -4.79 -13.85 -6.21
C GLU A 134 -4.47 -13.94 -4.71
N GLU A 135 -3.84 -15.04 -4.29
CA GLU A 135 -3.47 -15.31 -2.90
C GLU A 135 -2.73 -14.13 -2.23
N ARG A 136 -1.81 -13.48 -2.96
CA ARG A 136 -1.09 -12.31 -2.44
C ARG A 136 -2.01 -11.12 -2.17
N CYS A 137 -3.04 -10.94 -2.98
CA CYS A 137 -4.07 -9.92 -2.78
C CYS A 137 -4.88 -10.24 -1.52
N GLN A 138 -5.28 -11.50 -1.31
CA GLN A 138 -5.99 -11.95 -0.09
C GLN A 138 -5.18 -11.67 1.18
N ILE A 139 -3.88 -12.01 1.18
CA ILE A 139 -2.98 -11.80 2.33
C ILE A 139 -2.84 -10.30 2.64
N ASN A 140 -2.64 -9.48 1.61
CA ASN A 140 -2.48 -8.04 1.79
C ASN A 140 -3.78 -7.37 2.24
N ALA A 141 -4.92 -7.79 1.69
CA ALA A 141 -6.24 -7.32 2.07
C ALA A 141 -6.51 -7.63 3.55
N LYS A 142 -6.34 -8.90 3.96
CA LYS A 142 -6.49 -9.31 5.36
C LYS A 142 -5.65 -8.45 6.30
N ARG A 143 -4.37 -8.25 5.99
CA ARG A 143 -3.48 -7.39 6.78
C ARG A 143 -3.96 -5.94 6.82
N ALA A 144 -4.45 -5.40 5.69
CA ALA A 144 -4.94 -4.02 5.63
C ALA A 144 -6.15 -3.84 6.56
N PHE A 145 -7.11 -4.77 6.54
CA PHE A 145 -8.27 -4.77 7.44
C PHE A 145 -7.89 -4.90 8.92
N GLU A 146 -6.95 -5.81 9.25
CA GLU A 146 -6.42 -5.96 10.62
C GLU A 146 -5.78 -4.67 11.14
N LEU A 147 -5.07 -3.92 10.28
CA LEU A 147 -4.43 -2.66 10.65
C LEU A 147 -5.41 -1.50 10.83
N THR A 148 -6.52 -1.50 10.09
CA THR A 148 -7.54 -0.45 10.20
C THR A 148 -8.56 -0.71 11.31
N GLY A 149 -8.60 -1.92 11.87
CA GLY A 149 -9.55 -2.30 12.92
C GLY A 149 -10.99 -2.42 12.43
N ILE A 150 -11.16 -2.67 11.12
CA ILE A 150 -12.44 -2.90 10.43
C ILE A 150 -12.51 -4.39 10.11
#